data_AF-A0A8T4BE97-F1
#
_entry.id   AF-A0A8T4BE97-F1
#
_cell.length_a   1.000
_cell.length_b   1.000
_cell.length_c   1.000
_cell.angle_alpha   90.00
_cell.angle_beta   90.00
_cell.angle_gamma   90.00
#
_symmetry.space_group_name_H-M   'P 1'
#
loop_
_entity.id
_entity.type
_entity.pdbx_description
1 polymer ?
#
loop_
_entity_poly.entity_id
_entity_poly.type
_entity_poly.pdbx_seq_one_letter_code
_entity_poly.pdbx_strand_id
1 'polypeptide(L)'
;MQDKSLLEVSPHELLDIILTKREKDAIHLPKEEKKRDEELTRAYKMYNESKTALAQLLDSTSGTEADPLKRSQAENVIEENETHRKRVMSRLWRVRSHLKETLAAIEYWSVMDEAKLTTLLEGATRVNEGGLSTFAMNKSALSEQGDDSHA
;
A
#
# COMPACT_ATOMS: atom_id res chain seq x y z
N MET A 1 34.96 -19.54 -2.55
CA MET A 1 34.94 -18.47 -1.54
C MET A 1 34.35 -17.24 -2.22
N GLN A 2 33.17 -16.78 -1.82
CA GLN A 2 32.72 -15.45 -2.23
C GLN A 2 33.59 -14.42 -1.49
N ASP A 3 34.12 -13.46 -2.24
CA ASP A 3 35.00 -12.41 -1.73
C ASP A 3 34.22 -11.57 -0.71
N LYS A 4 34.62 -11.63 0.56
CA LYS A 4 33.93 -10.94 1.68
C LYS A 4 33.99 -9.41 1.52
N SER A 5 34.94 -8.91 0.72
CA SER A 5 35.09 -7.49 0.40
C SER A 5 33.94 -6.92 -0.44
N LEU A 6 33.14 -7.76 -1.13
CA LEU A 6 31.96 -7.32 -1.89
C LEU A 6 30.71 -7.07 -1.01
N LEU A 7 30.80 -7.32 0.30
CA LEU A 7 29.69 -7.25 1.26
C LEU A 7 29.88 -6.21 2.37
N GLU A 8 31.00 -5.48 2.39
CA GLU A 8 31.28 -4.46 3.40
C GLU A 8 30.62 -3.13 3.00
N VAL A 9 29.29 -3.08 3.04
CA VAL A 9 28.57 -1.80 3.02
C VAL A 9 28.53 -1.28 4.44
N SER A 10 29.06 -0.09 4.67
CA SER A 10 28.98 0.56 5.98
C SER A 10 27.51 0.76 6.37
N PRO A 11 27.13 0.65 7.65
CA PRO A 11 25.78 0.98 8.10
C PRO A 11 25.29 2.36 7.64
N HIS A 12 26.20 3.33 7.54
CA HIS A 12 25.87 4.66 7.01
C HIS A 12 25.61 4.66 5.50
N GLU A 13 26.39 3.89 4.73
CA GLU A 13 26.15 3.73 3.30
C GLU A 13 24.81 3.01 3.04
N LEU A 14 24.44 2.03 3.88
CA LEU A 14 23.12 1.40 3.83
C LEU A 14 22.00 2.41 4.11
N LEU A 15 22.18 3.28 5.11
CA LEU A 15 21.22 4.35 5.43
C LEU A 15 21.04 5.29 4.24
N ASP A 16 22.14 5.72 3.61
CA ASP A 16 22.12 6.61 2.45
C ASP A 16 21.44 5.94 1.24
N ILE A 17 21.70 4.66 0.99
CA ILE A 17 21.04 3.88 -0.07
C ILE A 17 19.53 3.80 0.19
N ILE A 18 19.13 3.54 1.44
CA ILE A 18 17.72 3.46 1.83
C ILE A 18 17.04 4.82 1.59
N LEU A 19 17.62 5.91 2.11
CA LEU A 19 17.08 7.26 1.96
C LEU A 19 16.98 7.67 0.49
N THR A 20 18.06 7.51 -0.27
CA THR A 20 18.09 7.83 -1.71
C THR A 20 16.97 7.13 -2.48
N LYS A 21 16.75 5.84 -2.20
CA LYS A 21 15.66 5.08 -2.84
C LYS A 21 14.29 5.64 -2.46
N ARG A 22 14.06 5.92 -1.18
CA ARG A 22 12.77 6.41 -0.68
C ARG A 22 12.48 7.83 -1.15
N GLU A 23 13.47 8.71 -1.19
CA GLU A 23 13.34 10.06 -1.72
C GLU A 23 12.98 10.04 -3.21
N LYS A 24 13.64 9.17 -3.99
CA LYS A 24 13.27 8.96 -5.40
C LYS A 24 11.82 8.52 -5.55
N ASP A 25 11.38 7.56 -4.74
CA ASP A 25 9.98 7.11 -4.74
C ASP A 25 9.03 8.26 -4.35
N ALA A 26 9.36 9.05 -3.34
CA ALA A 26 8.57 10.20 -2.87
C ALA A 26 8.43 11.30 -3.95
N ILE A 27 9.40 11.44 -4.86
CA ILE A 27 9.32 12.38 -6.00
C ILE A 27 8.34 11.87 -7.07
N HIS A 28 8.31 10.56 -7.33
CA HIS A 28 7.54 9.98 -8.43
C HIS A 28 6.10 9.58 -8.04
N LEU A 29 5.89 9.06 -6.84
CA LEU A 29 4.60 8.55 -6.38
C LEU A 29 3.46 9.58 -6.41
N PRO A 30 3.65 10.88 -6.08
CA PRO A 30 2.58 11.88 -6.19
C PRO A 30 2.06 12.05 -7.62
N LYS A 31 2.95 11.99 -8.62
CA LYS A 31 2.56 12.04 -10.04
C LYS A 31 1.76 10.81 -10.43
N GLU A 32 2.17 9.64 -9.93
CA GLU A 32 1.44 8.40 -10.16
C GLU A 32 0.07 8.40 -9.47
N GLU A 33 -0.01 8.90 -8.23
CA GLU A 33 -1.26 9.05 -7.49
C GLU A 33 -2.25 9.89 -8.29
N LYS A 34 -1.83 11.07 -8.74
CA LYS A 34 -2.67 11.96 -9.56
C LYS A 34 -3.19 11.25 -10.82
N LYS A 35 -2.31 10.53 -11.52
CA LYS A 35 -2.70 9.76 -12.72
C LYS A 35 -3.74 8.69 -12.40
N ARG A 36 -3.62 7.99 -11.26
CA ARG A 36 -4.56 6.97 -10.82
C ARG A 36 -5.89 7.57 -10.38
N ASP A 37 -5.86 8.74 -9.76
CA ASP A 37 -7.05 9.49 -9.34
C ASP A 37 -7.87 9.93 -10.58
N GLU A 38 -7.21 10.49 -11.61
CA GLU A 38 -7.83 10.82 -12.90
C GLU A 38 -8.40 9.60 -13.64
N GLU A 39 -7.72 8.44 -13.55
CA GLU A 39 -8.21 7.15 -14.07
C GLU A 39 -9.48 6.72 -13.32
N LEU A 40 -9.52 6.89 -12.00
CA LEU A 40 -10.68 6.56 -11.18
C LEU A 40 -11.88 7.46 -11.52
N THR A 41 -11.66 8.76 -11.69
CA THR A 41 -12.72 9.70 -12.14
C THR A 41 -13.33 9.26 -13.46
N ARG A 42 -12.50 8.84 -14.43
CA ARG A 42 -12.99 8.31 -15.72
C ARG A 42 -13.75 7.00 -15.56
N ALA A 43 -13.29 6.09 -14.71
CA ALA A 43 -14.00 4.84 -14.45
C ALA A 43 -15.38 5.06 -13.79
N TYR A 44 -15.49 6.01 -12.86
CA TYR A 44 -16.78 6.43 -12.29
C TYR A 44 -17.72 7.00 -13.35
N LYS A 45 -17.18 7.84 -14.25
CA LYS A 45 -17.96 8.41 -15.35
C LYS A 45 -18.54 7.30 -16.25
N MET A 46 -17.71 6.35 -16.69
CA MET A 46 -18.17 5.22 -17.52
C MET A 46 -19.24 4.36 -16.82
N TYR A 47 -19.03 4.07 -15.54
CA TYR A 47 -20.01 3.33 -14.75
C TYR A 47 -21.37 4.06 -14.67
N ASN A 48 -21.35 5.36 -14.37
CA ASN A 48 -22.56 6.16 -14.29
C ASN A 48 -23.24 6.31 -15.66
N GLU A 49 -22.47 6.52 -16.74
CA GLU A 49 -22.99 6.56 -18.11
C GLU A 49 -23.68 5.25 -18.48
N SER A 50 -23.09 4.09 -18.14
CA SER A 50 -23.73 2.79 -18.39
C SER A 50 -25.03 2.59 -17.61
N LYS A 51 -25.11 3.10 -16.36
CA LYS A 51 -26.36 3.11 -15.59
C LYS A 51 -27.42 4.00 -16.21
N THR A 52 -27.04 5.21 -16.63
CA THR A 52 -27.95 6.13 -17.30
C THR A 52 -28.46 5.54 -18.62
N ALA A 53 -27.60 4.87 -19.39
CA ALA A 53 -27.99 4.19 -20.62
C ALA A 53 -28.99 3.05 -20.38
N LEU A 54 -28.80 2.24 -19.33
CA LEU A 54 -29.77 1.21 -18.95
C LEU A 54 -31.11 1.84 -18.52
N ALA A 55 -31.09 2.91 -17.72
CA ALA A 55 -32.32 3.60 -17.31
C ALA A 55 -33.09 4.15 -18.51
N GLN A 56 -32.39 4.81 -19.45
CA GLN A 56 -32.98 5.30 -20.69
C GLN A 56 -33.55 4.16 -21.55
N LEU A 57 -32.87 3.02 -21.62
CA LEU A 57 -33.36 1.84 -22.33
C LEU A 57 -34.68 1.35 -21.74
N LEU A 58 -34.77 1.26 -20.40
CA LEU A 58 -35.99 0.85 -19.72
C LEU A 58 -37.13 1.86 -19.92
N ASP A 59 -36.85 3.16 -19.79
CA ASP A 59 -37.84 4.24 -19.95
C ASP A 59 -38.38 4.33 -21.38
N SER A 60 -37.53 4.13 -22.40
CA SER A 60 -37.95 4.18 -23.82
C SER A 60 -38.75 2.96 -24.28
N THR A 61 -38.82 1.91 -23.46
CA THR A 61 -39.70 0.75 -23.62
C THR A 61 -41.00 0.84 -22.82
N SER A 62 -41.39 2.01 -22.34
CA SER A 62 -42.70 2.20 -21.68
C SER A 62 -43.86 1.88 -22.64
N GLY A 63 -44.31 0.62 -22.65
CA GLY A 63 -45.41 0.10 -23.49
C GLY A 63 -45.11 -1.18 -24.27
N THR A 64 -43.85 -1.64 -24.33
CA THR A 64 -43.45 -2.90 -24.98
C THR A 64 -42.28 -3.49 -24.19
N GLU A 65 -42.24 -4.81 -23.93
CA GLU A 65 -41.10 -5.39 -23.19
C GLU A 65 -39.77 -5.03 -23.88
N ALA A 66 -38.83 -4.49 -23.09
CA ALA A 66 -37.47 -4.26 -23.55
C ALA A 66 -36.88 -5.57 -24.06
N ASP A 67 -36.26 -5.53 -25.25
CA ASP A 67 -35.56 -6.66 -25.84
C ASP A 67 -34.63 -7.30 -24.79
N PRO A 68 -34.93 -8.54 -24.34
CA PRO A 68 -34.19 -9.20 -23.25
C PRO A 68 -32.68 -9.27 -23.52
N LEU A 69 -32.29 -9.39 -24.80
CA LEU A 69 -30.90 -9.44 -25.20
C LEU A 69 -30.21 -8.08 -24.95
N LYS A 70 -30.85 -6.97 -25.35
CA LYS A 70 -30.30 -5.62 -25.16
C LYS A 70 -30.22 -5.23 -23.69
N ARG A 71 -31.21 -5.63 -22.90
CA ARG A 71 -31.18 -5.44 -21.45
C ARG A 71 -30.01 -6.19 -20.81
N SER A 72 -29.87 -7.48 -21.12
CA SER A 72 -28.75 -8.29 -20.60
C SER A 72 -27.39 -7.73 -21.00
N GLN A 73 -27.24 -7.26 -22.24
CA GLN A 73 -26.01 -6.60 -22.69
C GLN A 73 -25.70 -5.34 -21.88
N ALA A 74 -26.70 -4.48 -21.63
CA ALA A 74 -26.52 -3.26 -20.84
C ALA A 74 -26.18 -3.57 -19.37
N GLU A 75 -26.79 -4.60 -18.77
CA GLU A 75 -26.46 -5.07 -17.42
C GLU A 75 -25.01 -5.58 -17.34
N ASN A 76 -24.56 -6.36 -18.34
CA ASN A 76 -23.17 -6.84 -18.41
C ASN A 76 -22.17 -5.68 -18.50
N VAL A 77 -22.46 -4.65 -19.31
CA VAL A 77 -21.59 -3.47 -19.43
C VAL A 77 -21.46 -2.73 -18.09
N ILE A 78 -22.54 -2.64 -17.31
CA ILE A 78 -22.49 -2.05 -15.96
C ILE A 78 -21.58 -2.88 -15.04
N GLU A 79 -21.68 -4.20 -15.08
CA GLU A 79 -20.85 -5.10 -14.28
C GLU A 79 -19.37 -5.00 -14.65
N GLU A 80 -19.05 -4.96 -15.94
CA GLU A 80 -17.69 -4.77 -16.45
C GLU A 80 -17.11 -3.42 -15.98
N ASN A 81 -17.90 -2.35 -16.10
CA ASN A 81 -17.49 -1.01 -15.67
C ASN A 81 -17.30 -0.92 -14.16
N GLU A 82 -18.17 -1.55 -13.36
CA GLU A 82 -18.00 -1.61 -11.90
C GLU A 82 -16.75 -2.39 -11.51
N THR A 83 -16.50 -3.52 -12.18
CA THR A 83 -15.30 -4.32 -11.97
C THR A 83 -14.04 -3.52 -12.33
N HIS A 84 -14.06 -2.80 -13.45
CA HIS A 84 -12.97 -1.89 -13.84
C HIS A 84 -12.75 -0.80 -12.78
N ARG A 85 -13.81 -0.11 -12.34
CA ARG A 85 -13.76 0.92 -11.30
C ARG A 85 -13.14 0.41 -10.01
N LYS A 86 -13.56 -0.77 -9.53
CA LYS A 86 -12.98 -1.41 -8.33
C LYS A 86 -11.48 -1.70 -8.49
N ARG A 87 -11.05 -2.18 -9.67
CA ARG A 87 -9.61 -2.42 -9.94
C ARG A 87 -8.80 -1.13 -9.89
N VAL A 88 -9.30 -0.06 -10.52
CA VAL A 88 -8.63 1.24 -10.51
C VAL A 88 -8.55 1.81 -9.09
N MET A 89 -9.64 1.72 -8.32
CA MET A 89 -9.67 2.13 -6.92
C MET A 89 -8.64 1.38 -6.07
N SER A 90 -8.52 0.06 -6.24
CA SER A 90 -7.49 -0.73 -5.54
C SER A 90 -6.07 -0.30 -5.91
N ARG A 91 -5.81 0.02 -7.19
CA ARG A 91 -4.51 0.52 -7.63
C ARG A 91 -4.20 1.89 -7.02
N LEU A 92 -5.16 2.80 -6.98
CA LEU A 92 -5.01 4.11 -6.32
C LEU A 92 -4.68 3.93 -4.83
N TRP A 93 -5.41 3.06 -4.14
CA TRP A 93 -5.16 2.77 -2.73
C TRP A 93 -3.73 2.26 -2.50
N ARG A 94 -3.23 1.35 -3.34
CA ARG A 94 -1.84 0.86 -3.23
C ARG A 94 -0.82 1.99 -3.38
N VAL A 95 -1.02 2.90 -4.34
CA VAL A 95 -0.10 4.03 -4.54
C VAL A 95 -0.14 4.97 -3.34
N ARG A 96 -1.32 5.29 -2.79
CA ARG A 96 -1.47 6.11 -1.58
C ARG A 96 -0.80 5.48 -0.36
N SER A 97 -1.03 4.19 -0.14
CA SER A 97 -0.40 3.45 0.95
C SER A 97 1.12 3.45 0.80
N HIS A 98 1.61 3.19 -0.42
CA HIS A 98 3.05 3.19 -0.69
C HIS A 98 3.68 4.58 -0.50
N LEU A 99 3.00 5.66 -0.92
CA LEU A 99 3.47 7.03 -0.67
C LEU A 99 3.55 7.32 0.83
N LYS A 100 2.50 6.97 1.59
CA LYS A 100 2.46 7.16 3.04
C LYS A 100 3.60 6.40 3.72
N GLU A 101 3.79 5.12 3.38
CA GLU A 101 4.89 4.29 3.91
C GLU A 101 6.26 4.86 3.55
N THR A 102 6.42 5.38 2.32
CA THR A 102 7.66 5.99 1.86
C THR A 102 7.99 7.24 2.65
N LEU A 103 7.02 8.13 2.87
CA LEU A 103 7.22 9.34 3.66
C LEU A 103 7.55 9.02 5.12
N ALA A 104 6.82 8.08 5.74
CA ALA A 104 7.11 7.64 7.10
C ALA A 104 8.50 6.98 7.21
N ALA A 105 8.93 6.24 6.19
CA ALA A 105 10.28 5.68 6.14
C ALA A 105 11.34 6.78 6.06
N ILE A 106 11.15 7.80 5.21
CA ILE A 106 12.09 8.94 5.14
C ILE A 106 12.17 9.63 6.51
N GLU A 107 11.03 9.90 7.15
CA GLU A 107 10.99 10.51 8.49
C GLU A 107 11.76 9.66 9.51
N TYR A 108 11.52 8.35 9.55
CA TYR A 108 12.19 7.44 10.47
C TYR A 108 13.71 7.36 10.25
N TRP A 109 14.14 7.18 9.00
CA TRP A 109 15.55 6.97 8.67
C TRP A 109 16.35 8.28 8.68
N SER A 110 15.74 9.43 8.38
CA SER A 110 16.45 10.73 8.36
C SER A 110 16.87 11.22 9.75
N VAL A 111 16.24 10.71 10.81
CA VAL A 111 16.58 11.03 12.21
C VAL A 111 17.43 9.95 12.90
N MET A 112 17.95 8.97 12.13
CA MET A 112 18.92 8.01 12.64
C MET A 112 20.24 8.69 12.95
N ASP A 113 20.63 8.62 14.21
CA ASP A 113 21.99 8.93 14.66
C ASP A 113 22.77 7.63 14.85
N GLU A 114 24.07 7.77 15.09
CA GLU A 114 24.98 6.64 15.28
C GLU A 114 24.53 5.74 16.44
N ALA A 115 24.10 6.32 17.57
CA ALA A 115 23.66 5.55 18.74
C ALA A 115 22.45 4.66 18.43
N LYS A 116 21.42 5.21 17.77
CA LYS A 116 20.24 4.44 17.38
C LYS A 116 20.57 3.39 16.32
N LEU A 117 21.47 3.71 15.38
CA LEU A 117 21.91 2.77 14.36
C LEU A 117 22.67 1.60 15.00
N THR A 118 23.56 1.86 15.96
CA THR A 118 24.25 0.82 16.72
C THR A 118 23.27 -0.06 17.48
N THR A 119 22.30 0.51 18.20
CA THR A 119 21.27 -0.28 18.90
C THR A 119 20.46 -1.15 17.94
N LEU A 120 20.13 -0.65 16.76
CA LEU A 120 19.41 -1.40 15.73
C LEU A 120 20.25 -2.60 15.24
N LEU A 121 21.54 -2.38 14.99
CA LEU A 121 22.47 -3.42 14.56
C LEU A 121 22.68 -4.48 15.63
N GLU A 122 22.85 -4.08 16.89
CA GLU A 122 22.95 -5.01 18.03
C GLU A 122 21.70 -5.88 18.14
N GLY A 123 20.51 -5.27 18.00
CA GLY A 123 19.24 -6.00 17.96
C GLY A 123 19.16 -6.99 16.80
N ALA A 124 19.63 -6.59 15.62
CA ALA A 124 19.66 -7.44 14.43
C ALA A 124 20.62 -8.63 14.61
N THR A 125 21.83 -8.39 15.13
CA THR A 125 22.81 -9.43 15.45
C THR A 125 22.25 -10.41 16.47
N ARG A 126 21.63 -9.92 17.55
CA ARG A 126 21.00 -10.78 18.57
C ARG A 126 19.97 -11.72 17.96
N VAL A 127 19.09 -11.21 17.11
CA VAL A 127 18.06 -12.04 16.44
C VAL A 127 18.71 -13.04 15.49
N ASN A 128 19.73 -12.62 14.73
CA ASN A 128 20.46 -13.50 13.82
C ASN A 128 21.18 -14.65 14.54
N GLU A 129 21.64 -14.42 15.77
CA GLU A 129 22.25 -15.42 16.65
C GLU A 129 21.22 -16.33 17.35
N GLY A 130 19.93 -16.19 17.04
CA GLY A 130 18.84 -16.99 17.61
C GLY A 130 18.26 -16.43 18.91
N GLY A 131 18.65 -15.22 19.30
CA GLY A 131 18.07 -14.50 20.43
C GLY A 131 16.67 -13.94 20.13
N LEU A 132 15.97 -13.51 21.20
CA LEU A 132 14.62 -12.95 21.07
C LEU A 132 14.63 -11.60 20.35
N SER A 133 13.59 -11.37 19.55
CA SER A 133 13.35 -10.05 18.96
C SER A 133 12.97 -9.03 20.04
N THR A 134 13.25 -7.75 19.81
CA THR A 134 12.89 -6.67 20.76
C THR A 134 11.38 -6.68 21.06
N PHE A 135 10.55 -7.04 20.07
CA PHE A 135 9.12 -7.22 20.25
C PHE A 135 8.79 -8.38 21.21
N ALA A 136 9.44 -9.53 21.04
CA ALA A 136 9.23 -10.70 21.90
C ALA A 136 9.68 -10.42 23.34
N MET A 137 10.84 -9.76 23.52
CA MET A 137 11.33 -9.35 24.84
C MET A 137 10.34 -8.42 25.55
N ASN A 138 9.83 -7.40 24.86
CA ASN A 138 8.86 -6.48 25.44
C ASN A 138 7.54 -7.18 25.80
N LYS A 139 7.10 -8.14 24.98
CA LYS A 139 5.91 -8.94 25.28
C LYS A 139 6.08 -9.81 26.53
N SER A 140 7.25 -10.44 26.70
CA SER A 140 7.57 -11.24 27.89
C SER A 140 7.69 -10.39 29.15
N ALA A 141 8.30 -9.20 29.05
CA ALA A 141 8.41 -8.27 30.18
C ALA A 141 7.04 -7.76 30.66
N LEU A 142 6.10 -7.51 29.73
CA LEU A 142 4.74 -7.10 30.04
C LEU A 142 3.92 -8.23 30.70
N SER A 143 4.22 -9.50 30.39
CA SER A 143 3.56 -10.63 31.06
C SER A 143 4.10 -10.90 32.46
N GLU A 144 5.38 -10.62 32.73
CA GLU A 144 5.99 -10.79 34.07
C GLU A 144 5.54 -9.70 35.05
N GLN A 145 5.33 -8.45 34.58
CA GLN A 145 4.82 -7.36 35.44
C GLN A 145 3.33 -7.50 35.81
N GLY A 146 2.58 -8.38 35.16
CA GLY A 146 1.15 -8.63 35.46
C GLY A 146 0.90 -9.68 36.55
N ASP A 147 1.94 -10.37 37.02
CA ASP A 147 1.82 -11.50 37.97
C ASP A 147 2.16 -11.10 39.43
N ASP A 148 2.77 -9.93 39.65
CA ASP A 148 3.17 -9.43 40.98
C ASP A 148 2.07 -8.63 41.71
N SER A 149 0.83 -8.56 41.18
CA SER A 149 -0.28 -7.82 41.81
C SER A 149 -1.25 -8.66 42.65
N HIS A 150 -0.85 -9.87 43.06
CA HIS A 150 -1.57 -10.67 44.06
C HIS A 150 -0.62 -11.26 45.10
N ALA A 151 -0.26 -10.45 46.10
CA ALA A 151 0.20 -10.90 47.41
C ALA A 151 -0.31 -9.94 48.49
#